data_AF-A0A0G0FQS4-F1
#
_entry.id   AF-A0A0G0FQS4-F1
#
_cell.length_a   1.000
_cell.length_b   1.000
_cell.length_c   1.000
_cell.angle_alpha   90.00
_cell.angle_beta   90.00
_cell.angle_gamma   90.00
#
_symmetry.space_group_name_H-M   'P 1'
#
loop_
_entity.id
_entity.type
_entity.pdbx_description
1 polymer ?
#
loop_
_entity_poly.entity_id
_entity_poly.type
_entity_poly.pdbx_seq_one_letter_code
_entity_poly.pdbx_strand_id
1 'polypeptide(L)'
;MIFINQKEWEEAKNEKEIFAKYAGGIGINIAQFEIDLKSKEIAEKVNNDYKGGIKAGVNATPTFFLGGKKISPQSYEEFKNIINEQLNNNF
;
A
#
# COMPACT_ATOMS: atom_id res chain seq x y z
N MET A 1 -0.62 -3.78 11.44
CA MET A 1 0.76 -4.09 11.89
C MET A 1 1.79 -3.26 11.13
N ILE A 2 1.88 -3.37 9.80
CA ILE A 2 2.90 -2.65 9.01
C ILE A 2 2.86 -1.12 9.22
N PHE A 3 1.74 -0.44 8.97
CA PHE A 3 1.69 1.03 9.14
C PHE A 3 1.70 1.50 10.60
N ILE A 4 1.08 0.73 11.51
CA ILE A 4 1.00 1.08 12.93
C ILE A 4 2.38 1.03 13.58
N ASN A 5 3.19 0.03 13.21
CA ASN A 5 4.51 -0.21 13.80
C ASN A 5 5.62 0.24 12.85
N GLN A 6 5.41 1.32 12.07
CA GLN A 6 6.36 1.75 11.05
C GLN A 6 7.77 1.96 11.59
N LYS A 7 7.88 2.65 12.73
CA LYS A 7 9.17 2.88 13.40
C LYS A 7 9.91 1.60 13.77
N GLU A 8 9.18 0.54 14.12
CA GLU A 8 9.77 -0.73 14.54
C GLU A 8 10.54 -1.40 13.41
N TRP A 9 9.96 -1.47 12.20
CA TRP A 9 10.60 -2.14 11.08
C TRP A 9 11.49 -1.23 10.24
N GLU A 10 11.28 0.09 10.23
CA GLU A 10 12.14 1.01 9.47
C GLU A 10 13.52 1.16 10.12
N GLU A 11 13.62 1.03 11.45
CA GLU A 11 14.88 1.11 12.21
C GLU A 11 15.53 -0.28 12.43
N ALA A 12 14.89 -1.34 11.95
CA ALA A 12 15.33 -2.70 12.22
C ALA A 12 16.61 -3.05 11.47
N LYS A 13 17.49 -3.81 12.13
CA LYS A 13 18.66 -4.43 11.47
C LYS A 13 18.26 -5.58 10.53
N ASN A 14 17.11 -6.19 10.78
CA ASN A 14 16.57 -7.30 10.03
C ASN A 14 15.05 -7.15 9.91
N GLU A 15 14.62 -6.34 8.95
CA GLU A 15 13.21 -6.06 8.65
C GLU A 15 12.44 -7.32 8.23
N LYS A 16 13.13 -8.30 7.62
CA LYS A 16 12.51 -9.56 7.15
C LYS A 16 11.96 -10.39 8.29
N GLU A 17 12.65 -10.44 9.42
CA GLU A 17 12.20 -11.16 10.61
C GLU A 17 10.94 -10.53 11.19
N ILE A 18 10.88 -9.19 11.22
CA ILE A 18 9.70 -8.46 11.67
C ILE A 18 8.51 -8.73 10.75
N PHE A 19 8.71 -8.69 9.43
CA PHE A 19 7.64 -9.00 8.48
C PHE A 19 7.18 -10.46 8.55
N ALA A 20 8.08 -11.42 8.75
CA ALA A 20 7.70 -12.81 8.98
C ALA A 20 6.86 -12.96 10.27
N LYS A 21 7.23 -12.28 11.36
CA LYS A 21 6.44 -12.23 12.59
C LYS A 21 5.05 -11.63 12.35
N TYR A 22 4.95 -10.54 11.59
CA TYR A 22 3.65 -9.94 11.24
C TYR A 22 2.79 -10.89 10.39
N ALA A 23 3.40 -11.53 9.38
CA ALA A 23 2.73 -12.50 8.53
C ALA A 23 2.16 -13.67 9.36
N GLY A 24 2.96 -14.23 10.27
CA GLY A 24 2.52 -15.32 11.16
C GLY A 24 1.42 -14.87 12.11
N GLY A 25 1.49 -13.64 12.62
CA GLY A 25 0.47 -13.04 13.49
C GLY A 25 -0.91 -12.88 12.84
N ILE A 26 -0.97 -12.87 11.50
CA ILE A 26 -2.23 -12.83 10.74
C ILE A 26 -2.56 -14.15 10.03
N GLY A 27 -1.86 -15.24 10.37
CA GLY A 27 -2.13 -16.59 9.87
C GLY A 27 -1.59 -16.89 8.46
N ILE A 28 -0.67 -16.08 7.93
CA ILE A 28 0.03 -16.40 6.67
C ILE A 28 1.01 -17.55 6.90
N ASN A 29 1.06 -18.49 5.94
CA ASN A 29 2.04 -19.57 5.95
C ASN A 29 3.47 -19.02 5.77
N ILE A 30 4.30 -19.14 6.81
CA ILE A 30 5.66 -18.59 6.83
C ILE A 30 6.59 -19.27 5.81
N ALA A 31 6.46 -20.58 5.61
CA ALA A 31 7.28 -21.28 4.63
C ALA A 31 7.00 -20.76 3.20
N GLN A 32 5.72 -20.53 2.88
CA GLN A 32 5.35 -19.93 1.59
C GLN A 32 5.80 -18.46 1.51
N PHE A 33 5.63 -17.69 2.59
CA PHE A 33 6.07 -16.30 2.65
C PHE A 33 7.57 -16.15 2.36
N GLU A 34 8.42 -17.02 2.91
CA GLU A 34 9.86 -17.00 2.66
C GLU A 34 10.23 -17.36 1.21
N ILE A 35 9.46 -18.24 0.57
CA ILE A 35 9.59 -18.56 -0.85
C ILE A 35 9.19 -17.33 -1.68
N ASP A 36 8.05 -16.72 -1.35
CA ASP A 36 7.50 -15.57 -2.03
C ASP A 36 8.44 -14.35 -1.97
N LEU A 37 9.10 -14.13 -0.83
CA LEU A 37 10.11 -13.07 -0.66
C LEU A 37 11.29 -13.20 -1.64
N LYS A 38 11.55 -14.40 -2.18
CA LYS A 38 12.63 -14.67 -3.13
C LYS A 38 12.12 -14.82 -4.57
N SER A 39 10.80 -14.72 -4.78
CA SER A 39 10.19 -14.93 -6.09
C SER A 39 10.48 -13.79 -7.05
N LYS A 40 11.04 -14.13 -8.21
CA LYS A 40 11.24 -13.18 -9.31
C LYS A 40 9.90 -12.67 -9.85
N GLU A 41 8.90 -13.53 -9.93
CA GLU A 41 7.56 -13.19 -10.41
C GLU A 41 6.92 -12.10 -9.53
N ILE A 42 7.03 -12.24 -8.21
CA ILE A 42 6.50 -11.25 -7.26
C ILE A 42 7.29 -9.94 -7.37
N ALA A 43 8.62 -10.01 -7.49
CA ALA A 43 9.45 -8.83 -7.69
C ALA A 43 9.09 -8.09 -9.00
N GLU A 44 8.84 -8.82 -10.08
CA GLU A 44 8.38 -8.26 -11.36
C GLU A 44 7.00 -7.62 -11.24
N LYS A 45 6.08 -8.25 -10.51
CA LYS A 45 4.77 -7.67 -10.22
C LYS A 45 4.89 -6.32 -9.48
N VAL A 46 5.68 -6.26 -8.42
CA VAL A 46 5.93 -5.01 -7.66
C VAL A 46 6.53 -3.93 -8.57
N ASN A 47 7.49 -4.30 -9.42
CA ASN A 47 8.10 -3.36 -10.38
C ASN A 47 7.11 -2.87 -11.44
N ASN A 48 6.20 -3.72 -11.89
CA ASN A 48 5.15 -3.35 -12.84
C ASN A 48 4.14 -2.38 -12.19
N ASP A 49 3.75 -2.61 -10.94
CA ASP A 49 2.88 -1.70 -10.18
C ASP A 49 3.57 -0.33 -9.97
N TYR A 50 4.86 -0.32 -9.61
CA TYR A 50 5.66 0.91 -9.50
C TYR A 50 5.68 1.71 -10.81
N LYS A 51 5.96 1.04 -11.94
CA LYS A 51 5.92 1.68 -13.27
C LYS A 51 4.51 2.16 -13.63
N GLY A 52 3.48 1.42 -13.23
CA GLY A 52 2.09 1.81 -13.38
C GLY A 52 1.78 3.13 -12.67
N GLY A 53 2.25 3.28 -11.42
CA GLY A 53 2.15 4.53 -10.66
C GLY A 53 2.82 5.71 -11.37
N ILE A 54 4.05 5.53 -11.86
CA ILE A 54 4.76 6.57 -12.63
C ILE A 54 3.96 6.96 -13.88
N LYS A 55 3.48 5.97 -14.65
CA LYS A 55 2.66 6.23 -15.86
C LYS A 55 1.36 6.96 -15.54
N ALA A 56 0.78 6.71 -14.38
CA ALA A 56 -0.41 7.41 -13.88
C ALA A 56 -0.10 8.82 -13.31
N GLY A 57 1.15 9.28 -13.34
CA GLY A 57 1.55 10.59 -12.84
C GLY A 57 1.69 10.67 -11.31
N VAL A 58 1.84 9.54 -10.63
CA VAL A 58 2.13 9.50 -9.19
C VAL A 58 3.59 9.89 -8.96
N ASN A 59 3.80 10.98 -8.24
CA ASN A 59 5.12 11.53 -7.92
C ASN A 59 5.43 11.57 -6.41
N ALA A 60 4.46 11.24 -5.57
CA ALA A 60 4.60 11.18 -4.12
C ALA A 60 3.56 10.25 -3.50
N THR A 61 3.82 9.77 -2.29
CA THR A 61 2.89 8.98 -1.50
C THR A 61 2.52 9.73 -0.21
N PRO A 62 1.25 9.71 0.23
CA PRO A 62 0.09 9.15 -0.47
C PRO A 62 -0.36 10.01 -1.65
N THR A 63 -0.95 9.38 -2.67
CA THR A 63 -1.67 10.03 -3.78
C THR A 63 -2.98 9.29 -3.98
N PHE A 64 -4.08 10.02 -4.18
CA PHE A 64 -5.42 9.46 -4.37
C PHE A 64 -6.03 9.87 -5.71
N PHE A 65 -6.83 8.98 -6.29
CA PHE A 65 -7.64 9.24 -7.47
C PHE A 65 -9.07 8.81 -7.21
N LEU A 66 -10.04 9.62 -7.65
CA LEU A 66 -11.47 9.32 -7.59
C LEU A 66 -12.10 9.64 -8.94
N GLY A 67 -12.76 8.65 -9.57
CA GLY A 67 -13.34 8.83 -10.91
C GLY A 67 -12.33 9.26 -11.98
N GLY A 68 -11.07 8.84 -11.87
CA GLY A 68 -9.99 9.22 -12.78
C GLY A 68 -9.36 10.60 -12.50
N LYS A 69 -9.88 11.37 -11.53
CA LYS A 69 -9.32 12.67 -11.14
C LYS A 69 -8.46 12.54 -9.88
N LYS A 70 -7.30 13.19 -9.87
CA LYS A 70 -6.42 13.27 -8.68
C LYS A 70 -7.10 14.13 -7.61
N ILE A 71 -7.13 13.64 -6.37
CA ILE A 71 -7.65 14.36 -5.20
C ILE A 71 -6.56 14.44 -4.12
N SER A 72 -6.66 15.45 -3.24
CA SER A 72 -5.67 15.69 -2.18
C SER A 72 -6.38 16.06 -0.86
N PRO A 73 -7.16 15.14 -0.27
CA PRO A 73 -7.84 15.40 0.99
C PRO A 73 -6.83 15.64 2.11
N GLN A 74 -7.06 16.67 2.92
CA GLN A 74 -6.21 17.04 4.06
C GLN A 74 -6.70 16.44 5.38
N SER A 75 -7.90 15.84 5.39
CA SER A 75 -8.46 15.16 6.56
C SER A 75 -9.33 13.98 6.15
N TYR A 76 -9.61 13.11 7.12
CA TYR A 76 -10.58 12.03 6.95
C TYR A 76 -11.97 12.54 6.56
N GLU A 77 -12.46 13.59 7.23
CA GLU A 77 -13.78 14.17 6.93
C GLU A 77 -13.83 14.77 5.52
N GLU A 78 -12.78 15.47 5.09
CA GLU A 78 -12.68 15.96 3.71
C GLU A 78 -12.70 14.82 2.69
N PHE A 79 -11.94 13.74 2.94
CA PHE A 79 -11.95 12.57 2.07
C PHE A 79 -13.37 11.98 1.99
N LYS A 80 -14.03 11.77 3.12
CA LYS A 80 -15.40 11.24 3.19
C LYS A 80 -16.38 12.12 2.42
N ASN A 81 -16.27 13.45 2.54
CA ASN A 81 -17.13 14.38 1.81
C ASN A 81 -16.91 14.31 0.30
N ILE A 82 -15.66 14.28 -0.16
CA ILE A 82 -15.33 14.12 -1.59
C ILE A 82 -15.93 12.83 -2.16
N ILE A 83 -15.87 11.72 -1.41
CA ILE A 83 -16.49 10.45 -1.82
C ILE A 83 -18.02 10.59 -1.91
N ASN A 84 -18.65 11.16 -0.89
CA ASN A 84 -20.11 11.32 -0.85
C ASN A 84 -20.63 12.22 -1.97
N GLU A 85 -19.92 13.31 -2.28
CA GLU A 85 -20.24 14.19 -3.40
C GLU A 85 -20.15 13.44 -4.74
N GLN A 86 -19.11 12.63 -4.94
CA GLN A 86 -18.97 11.83 -6.15
C GLN A 86 -20.09 10.79 -6.29
N LEU A 87 -20.57 10.21 -5.19
CA LEU A 87 -21.70 9.27 -5.22
C LEU A 87 -23.01 9.99 -5.55
N ASN A 88 -23.26 11.17 -4.98
CA ASN A 88 -24.50 11.93 -5.19
C ASN A 88 -24.59 12.58 -6.59
N ASN A 89 -23.45 12.90 -7.21
CA ASN A 89 -23.40 13.53 -8.55
C ASN A 89 -23.45 12.53 -9.72
N ASN A 90 -23.45 11.21 -9.46
CA ASN A 90 -23.52 10.16 -10.48
C ASN A 90 -24.89 9.44 -10.51
N PHE A 91 -25.94 10.04 -9.94
CA PHE A 91 -27.34 9.63 -10.05
C PHE A 91 -28.22 10.81 -10.45
#